data_AF-A0A8C2HQM5-F1
#
_entry.id   AF-A0A8C2HQM5-F1
#
_cell.length_a   1.000
_cell.length_b   1.000
_cell.length_c   1.000
_cell.angle_alpha   90.00
_cell.angle_beta   90.00
_cell.angle_gamma   90.00
#
_symmetry.space_group_name_H-M   'P 1'
#
loop_
_entity.id
_entity.type
_entity.pdbx_description
1 polymer ?
#
loop_
_entity_poly.entity_id
_entity_poly.type
_entity_poly.pdbx_seq_one_letter_code
_entity_poly.pdbx_strand_id
1 'polypeptide(L)'
;MGFLRVALLCTCLFFAQVWSLPTNCILSKDLMKESYKLLETAGGLFPVQCLEEKVAIHFPKNVFKSENMDQVTGVEKAVYQTLENIDTLFENSSDPESDQWDEEKWKDFRGLIYRQIVNSKCIMNKSEAVQDFPSREASLKVYFETISSTLKEKDYSYCAWEIVRNEILHTLKFMLDDTTLFNLSS
;
A
#
# COMPACT_ATOMS: atom_id res chain seq x y z
N MET A 1 -31.73 -39.88 34.63
CA MET A 1 -30.49 -39.06 34.62
C MET A 1 -30.08 -38.73 33.19
N GLY A 2 -30.85 -37.86 32.51
CA GLY A 2 -30.60 -37.49 31.10
C GLY A 2 -30.65 -36.00 30.80
N PHE A 3 -30.98 -35.16 31.79
CA PHE A 3 -31.15 -33.72 31.59
C PHE A 3 -29.98 -32.86 32.10
N LEU A 4 -29.06 -33.44 32.90
CA LEU A 4 -27.92 -32.71 33.45
C LEU A 4 -26.71 -32.65 32.49
N ARG A 5 -26.66 -33.51 31.46
CA ARG A 5 -25.57 -33.53 30.47
C ARG A 5 -25.78 -32.61 29.26
N VAL A 6 -27.03 -32.20 28.99
CA VAL A 6 -27.36 -31.30 27.87
C VAL A 6 -27.11 -29.83 28.25
N ALA A 7 -27.27 -29.49 29.54
CA ALA A 7 -27.03 -28.12 30.02
C ALA A 7 -25.55 -27.70 30.04
N LEU A 8 -24.62 -28.68 30.08
CA LEU A 8 -23.18 -28.42 30.15
C LEU A 8 -22.50 -28.25 28.78
N LEU A 9 -23.18 -28.59 27.68
CA LEU A 9 -22.65 -28.46 26.32
C LEU A 9 -23.13 -27.18 25.60
N CYS A 10 -24.17 -26.50 26.10
CA CYS A 10 -24.65 -25.25 25.51
C CYS A 10 -24.05 -23.98 26.14
N THR A 11 -23.31 -24.09 27.24
CA THR A 11 -22.74 -22.93 27.95
C THR A 11 -21.34 -22.52 27.46
N CYS A 12 -20.69 -23.34 26.62
CA CYS A 12 -19.37 -23.01 26.04
C CYS A 12 -19.45 -22.28 24.68
N LEU A 13 -20.65 -21.97 24.16
CA LEU A 13 -20.82 -21.35 22.83
C LEU A 13 -21.13 -19.85 22.84
N PHE A 14 -20.98 -19.16 23.98
CA PHE A 14 -21.45 -17.77 24.12
C PHE A 14 -20.39 -16.70 24.42
N PHE A 15 -19.09 -16.98 24.38
CA PHE A 15 -18.07 -15.92 24.53
C PHE A 15 -16.90 -15.97 23.54
N ALA A 16 -17.10 -16.55 22.36
CA ALA A 16 -16.38 -16.08 21.18
C ALA A 16 -17.14 -14.90 20.56
N GLN A 17 -17.53 -13.91 21.40
CA GLN A 17 -17.66 -12.57 20.86
C GLN A 17 -16.22 -12.17 20.55
N VAL A 18 -15.80 -12.39 19.31
CA VAL A 18 -14.70 -11.62 18.76
C VAL A 18 -15.21 -10.19 18.84
N TRP A 19 -14.76 -9.46 19.86
CA TRP A 19 -14.90 -8.02 19.86
C TRP A 19 -14.07 -7.60 18.66
N SER A 20 -14.71 -7.45 17.50
CA SER A 20 -14.11 -6.72 16.41
C SER A 20 -13.86 -5.34 17.01
N LEU A 21 -12.61 -5.08 17.40
CA LEU A 21 -12.17 -3.73 17.71
C LEU A 21 -12.72 -2.86 16.59
N PRO A 22 -13.32 -1.70 16.87
CA PRO A 22 -13.58 -0.75 15.81
C PRO A 22 -12.20 -0.46 15.21
N THR A 23 -11.90 -1.05 14.05
CA THR A 23 -10.72 -0.67 13.29
C THR A 23 -11.06 0.73 12.84
N ASN A 24 -10.60 1.73 13.59
CA ASN A 24 -10.70 3.12 13.17
C ASN A 24 -10.23 3.15 11.72
N CYS A 25 -11.09 3.62 10.83
CA CYS A 25 -10.92 3.50 9.39
C CYS A 25 -9.83 4.45 8.87
N ILE A 26 -8.58 4.15 9.22
CA ILE A 26 -7.45 5.05 9.16
C ILE A 26 -6.22 4.27 8.68
N LEU A 27 -5.34 4.97 7.95
CA LEU A 27 -4.03 4.47 7.56
C LEU A 27 -3.08 4.47 8.77
N SER A 28 -2.31 3.39 8.97
CA SER A 28 -1.31 3.37 10.04
C SER A 28 -0.02 4.00 9.55
N LYS A 29 0.33 5.15 10.14
CA LYS A 29 1.59 5.84 9.83
C LYS A 29 2.81 4.97 10.13
N ASP A 30 2.75 4.17 11.19
CA ASP A 30 3.87 3.33 11.59
C ASP A 30 4.08 2.17 10.63
N LEU A 31 2.99 1.54 10.15
CA LEU A 31 3.08 0.53 9.08
C LEU A 31 3.70 1.13 7.83
N MET A 32 3.24 2.30 7.39
CA MET A 32 3.77 2.96 6.21
C MET A 32 5.25 3.31 6.34
N LYS A 33 5.70 3.78 7.51
CA LYS A 33 7.12 4.07 7.78
C LYS A 33 7.97 2.81 7.74
N GLU A 34 7.48 1.73 8.34
CA GLU A 34 8.18 0.46 8.38
C GLU A 34 8.28 -0.17 6.98
N SER A 35 7.19 -0.16 6.21
CA SER A 35 7.19 -0.55 4.80
C SER A 35 8.22 0.24 3.98
N TYR A 36 8.24 1.58 4.10
CA TYR A 36 9.24 2.41 3.41
C TYR A 36 10.67 1.97 3.75
N LYS A 37 10.98 1.80 5.04
CA LYS A 37 12.30 1.40 5.50
C LYS A 37 12.71 0.02 4.98
N LEU A 38 11.78 -0.94 4.98
CA LEU A 38 12.04 -2.29 4.47
C LEU A 38 12.39 -2.26 2.98
N LEU A 39 11.60 -1.54 2.16
CA LEU A 39 11.88 -1.41 0.73
C LEU A 39 13.19 -0.65 0.44
N GLU A 40 13.48 0.38 1.23
CA GLU A 40 14.71 1.16 1.11
C GLU A 40 15.93 0.28 1.39
N THR A 41 15.88 -0.49 2.47
CA THR A 41 16.99 -1.33 2.93
C THR A 41 17.06 -2.71 2.26
N ALA A 42 16.05 -3.10 1.48
CA ALA A 42 16.06 -4.33 0.68
C ALA A 42 17.02 -4.23 -0.52
N GLY A 43 16.94 -3.15 -1.30
CA GLY A 43 17.85 -2.87 -2.42
C GLY A 43 19.00 -1.92 -2.07
N GLY A 44 18.92 -1.21 -0.93
CA GLY A 44 19.95 -0.27 -0.49
C GLY A 44 20.00 1.00 -1.37
N LEU A 45 21.21 1.52 -1.58
CA LEU A 45 21.43 2.68 -2.43
C LEU A 45 21.16 2.33 -3.90
N PHE A 46 20.60 3.29 -4.65
CA PHE A 46 20.38 3.11 -6.08
C PHE A 46 21.70 2.84 -6.81
N PRO A 47 21.84 1.75 -7.58
CA PRO A 47 23.10 1.37 -8.18
C PRO A 47 23.55 2.32 -9.27
N VAL A 48 24.83 2.68 -9.26
CA VAL A 48 25.42 3.62 -10.24
C VAL A 48 25.30 3.09 -11.66
N GLN A 49 25.44 1.77 -11.86
CA GLN A 49 25.29 1.14 -13.17
C GLN A 49 23.89 1.29 -13.77
N CYS A 50 22.87 1.54 -12.95
CA CYS A 50 21.49 1.73 -13.40
C CYS A 50 21.15 3.18 -13.75
N LEU A 51 22.06 4.13 -13.53
CA LEU A 51 21.81 5.54 -13.79
C LEU A 51 21.63 5.86 -15.28
N GLU A 52 22.36 5.16 -16.16
CA GLU A 52 22.26 5.35 -17.61
C GLU A 52 20.90 4.91 -18.17
N GLU A 53 20.25 3.99 -17.46
CA GLU A 53 18.96 3.43 -17.83
C GLU A 53 17.76 4.19 -17.25
N LYS A 54 18.02 5.18 -16.40
CA LYS A 54 16.99 5.88 -15.63
C LYS A 54 16.01 6.60 -16.55
N VAL A 55 14.74 6.21 -16.46
CA VAL A 55 13.64 6.90 -17.12
C VAL A 55 12.93 7.82 -16.13
N ALA A 56 12.48 8.98 -16.61
CA ALA A 56 11.66 9.88 -15.81
C ALA A 56 10.19 9.44 -15.87
N ILE A 57 9.70 8.85 -14.78
CA ILE A 57 8.28 8.51 -14.63
C ILE A 57 7.58 9.73 -14.03
N HIS A 58 6.48 10.18 -14.66
CA HIS A 58 5.78 11.37 -14.18
C HIS A 58 4.96 11.04 -12.92
N PHE A 59 5.46 11.46 -11.76
CA PHE A 59 4.77 11.26 -10.49
C PHE A 59 3.50 12.14 -10.38
N PRO A 60 2.31 11.56 -10.16
CA PRO A 60 1.04 12.28 -10.17
C PRO A 60 0.78 13.00 -8.84
N LYS A 61 1.56 14.03 -8.51
CA LYS A 61 1.52 14.77 -7.23
C LYS A 61 0.11 15.19 -6.79
N ASN A 62 -0.73 15.59 -7.74
CA ASN A 62 -2.07 16.11 -7.44
C ASN A 62 -3.01 15.03 -6.88
N VAL A 63 -2.76 13.75 -7.18
CA VAL A 63 -3.52 12.62 -6.63
C VAL A 63 -3.45 12.58 -5.10
N PHE A 64 -2.31 13.01 -4.54
CA PHE A 64 -2.01 12.93 -3.13
C PHE A 64 -2.15 14.26 -2.40
N LYS A 65 -2.78 15.27 -3.03
CA LYS A 65 -3.00 16.58 -2.42
C LYS A 65 -4.48 16.91 -2.33
N SER A 66 -4.85 17.54 -1.23
CA SER A 66 -6.14 18.19 -1.04
C SER A 66 -5.97 19.72 -1.12
N GLU A 67 -6.84 20.38 -1.87
CA GLU A 67 -6.93 21.85 -1.92
C GLU A 67 -7.92 22.39 -0.89
N ASN A 68 -8.86 21.54 -0.45
CA ASN A 68 -9.89 21.85 0.54
C ASN A 68 -10.33 20.57 1.27
N MET A 69 -11.17 20.73 2.29
CA MET A 69 -11.65 19.62 3.12
C MET A 69 -12.47 18.58 2.35
N ASP A 70 -13.18 18.99 1.30
CA ASP A 70 -14.04 18.10 0.51
C ASP A 70 -13.24 17.05 -0.27
N GLN A 71 -11.95 17.34 -0.55
CA GLN A 71 -11.05 16.43 -1.26
C GLN A 71 -10.33 15.43 -0.35
N VAL A 72 -10.36 15.59 0.98
CA VAL A 72 -9.59 14.75 1.92
C VAL A 72 -9.93 13.27 1.75
N THR A 73 -11.23 12.93 1.69
CA THR A 73 -11.65 11.54 1.47
C THR A 73 -11.21 11.02 0.10
N GLY A 74 -11.12 11.88 -0.93
CA GLY A 74 -10.57 11.53 -2.24
C GLY A 74 -9.09 11.20 -2.19
N VAL A 75 -8.31 11.94 -1.40
CA VAL A 75 -6.91 11.64 -1.15
C VAL A 75 -6.76 10.33 -0.37
N GLU A 76 -7.56 10.08 0.67
CA GLU A 76 -7.51 8.83 1.44
C GLU A 76 -7.80 7.61 0.56
N LYS A 77 -8.85 7.69 -0.27
CA LYS A 77 -9.18 6.62 -1.25
C LYS A 77 -8.06 6.44 -2.27
N ALA A 78 -7.45 7.52 -2.74
CA ALA A 78 -6.32 7.45 -3.67
C ALA A 78 -5.08 6.80 -3.03
N VAL A 79 -4.80 7.04 -1.75
CA VAL A 79 -3.71 6.38 -1.03
C VAL A 79 -4.00 4.89 -0.87
N TYR A 80 -5.24 4.53 -0.48
CA TYR A 80 -5.65 3.14 -0.43
C TYR A 80 -5.47 2.43 -1.79
N GLN A 81 -5.97 3.03 -2.87
CA GLN A 81 -5.82 2.51 -4.24
C GLN A 81 -4.35 2.41 -4.66
N THR A 82 -3.50 3.34 -4.22
CA THR A 82 -2.06 3.29 -4.48
C THR A 82 -1.43 2.06 -3.84
N LEU A 83 -1.81 1.72 -2.60
CA LEU A 83 -1.33 0.52 -1.93
C LEU A 83 -1.77 -0.75 -2.65
N GLU A 84 -3.04 -0.83 -3.08
CA GLU A 84 -3.53 -1.96 -3.89
C GLU A 84 -2.78 -2.08 -5.22
N ASN A 85 -2.49 -0.96 -5.88
CA ASN A 85 -1.73 -0.97 -7.13
C ASN A 85 -0.27 -1.40 -6.92
N ILE A 86 0.35 -1.03 -5.78
CA ILE A 86 1.68 -1.50 -5.38
C ILE A 86 1.67 -3.02 -5.18
N ASP A 87 0.71 -3.53 -4.41
CA ASP A 87 0.54 -4.98 -4.16
C ASP A 87 0.37 -5.75 -5.49
N THR A 88 -0.56 -5.27 -6.33
CA THR A 88 -0.85 -5.82 -7.67
C THR A 88 0.35 -5.77 -8.62
N LEU A 89 1.15 -4.71 -8.57
CA LEU A 89 2.35 -4.57 -9.40
C LEU A 89 3.32 -5.72 -9.14
N PHE A 90 3.51 -6.07 -7.87
CA PHE A 90 4.46 -7.10 -7.46
C PHE A 90 3.91 -8.52 -7.57
N GLU A 91 2.58 -8.71 -7.48
CA GLU A 91 1.95 -10.00 -7.77
C GLU A 91 2.02 -10.39 -9.26
N ASN A 92 1.91 -9.41 -10.15
CA ASN A 92 1.83 -9.65 -11.61
C ASN A 92 3.20 -9.65 -12.30
N SER A 93 4.28 -9.51 -11.56
CA SER A 93 5.65 -9.44 -12.06
C SER A 93 6.46 -10.62 -11.59
N SER A 94 7.46 -11.03 -12.37
CA SER A 94 8.51 -11.93 -11.86
C SER A 94 9.19 -11.27 -10.68
N ASP A 95 9.39 -11.96 -9.56
CA ASP A 95 10.18 -11.42 -8.44
C ASP A 95 11.56 -10.96 -8.98
N PRO A 96 12.15 -9.87 -8.42
CA PRO A 96 13.55 -9.57 -8.69
C PRO A 96 14.37 -10.83 -8.39
N GLU A 97 15.37 -11.12 -9.21
CA GLU A 97 16.20 -12.32 -9.01
C GLU A 97 16.72 -12.30 -7.56
N SER A 98 16.61 -13.45 -6.86
CA SER A 98 16.75 -13.51 -5.40
C SER A 98 18.15 -13.14 -4.88
N ASP A 99 19.10 -12.87 -5.76
CA ASP A 99 20.45 -12.41 -5.46
C ASP A 99 20.58 -10.88 -5.46
N GLN A 100 19.56 -10.13 -5.90
CA GLN A 100 19.64 -8.68 -6.11
C GLN A 100 19.14 -7.86 -4.92
N TRP A 101 18.10 -8.32 -4.21
CA TRP A 101 17.54 -7.68 -3.00
C TRP A 101 17.58 -8.63 -1.80
N ASP A 102 17.57 -8.06 -0.59
CA ASP A 102 17.36 -8.81 0.65
C ASP A 102 15.94 -9.42 0.66
N GLU A 103 15.85 -10.73 0.46
CA GLU A 103 14.60 -11.48 0.31
C GLU A 103 13.70 -11.37 1.54
N GLU A 104 14.27 -11.38 2.75
CA GLU A 104 13.50 -11.30 4.00
C GLU A 104 12.85 -9.93 4.12
N LYS A 105 13.61 -8.85 3.92
CA LYS A 105 13.06 -7.49 3.93
C LYS A 105 12.03 -7.27 2.84
N TRP A 106 12.27 -7.83 1.65
CA TRP A 106 11.33 -7.76 0.53
C TRP A 106 10.00 -8.44 0.88
N LYS A 107 10.06 -9.65 1.45
CA LYS A 107 8.88 -10.38 1.90
C LYS A 107 8.14 -9.65 3.01
N ASP A 108 8.85 -9.11 4.00
CA ASP A 108 8.25 -8.35 5.09
C ASP A 108 7.59 -7.08 4.58
N PHE A 109 8.21 -6.37 3.64
CA PHE A 109 7.61 -5.20 2.99
C PHE A 109 6.25 -5.55 2.36
N ARG A 110 6.18 -6.61 1.56
CA ARG A 110 4.92 -7.07 0.94
C ARG A 110 3.89 -7.42 2.01
N GLY A 111 4.29 -8.12 3.07
CA GLY A 111 3.43 -8.44 4.20
C GLY A 111 2.85 -7.21 4.91
N LEU A 112 3.65 -6.15 5.09
CA LEU A 112 3.20 -4.90 5.71
C LEU A 112 2.27 -4.08 4.79
N ILE A 113 2.53 -4.04 3.49
CA ILE A 113 1.62 -3.43 2.50
C ILE A 113 0.27 -4.14 2.54
N TYR A 114 0.25 -5.46 2.42
CA TYR A 114 -0.97 -6.25 2.50
C TYR A 114 -1.73 -6.02 3.82
N ARG A 115 -1.01 -6.02 4.96
CA ARG A 115 -1.61 -5.71 6.28
C ARG A 115 -2.24 -4.33 6.31
N GLN A 116 -1.57 -3.32 5.73
CA GLN A 116 -2.11 -1.96 5.67
C GLN A 116 -3.39 -1.91 4.81
N ILE A 117 -3.42 -2.58 3.66
CA ILE A 117 -4.60 -2.67 2.79
C ILE A 117 -5.77 -3.30 3.57
N VAL A 118 -5.57 -4.49 4.16
CA VAL A 118 -6.62 -5.18 4.92
C VAL A 118 -7.18 -4.33 6.06
N ASN A 119 -6.30 -3.68 6.83
CA ASN A 119 -6.70 -2.85 7.97
C ASN A 119 -7.44 -1.57 7.56
N SER A 120 -7.24 -1.08 6.33
CA SER A 120 -7.78 0.21 5.87
C SER A 120 -8.82 0.09 4.74
N LYS A 121 -9.25 -1.14 4.40
CA LYS A 121 -10.23 -1.43 3.34
C LYS A 121 -11.54 -0.65 3.44
N CYS A 122 -11.96 -0.31 4.66
CA CYS A 122 -13.15 0.50 4.89
C CYS A 122 -13.08 1.90 4.26
N ILE A 123 -11.88 2.43 3.92
CA ILE A 123 -11.70 3.77 3.33
C ILE A 123 -12.51 3.90 2.04
N MET A 124 -12.56 2.83 1.23
CA MET A 124 -13.33 2.83 -0.01
C MET A 124 -14.84 3.01 0.21
N ASN A 125 -15.34 2.56 1.37
CA ASN A 125 -16.76 2.61 1.73
C ASN A 125 -17.16 3.90 2.47
N LYS A 126 -16.23 4.83 2.69
CA LYS A 126 -16.54 6.16 3.24
C LYS A 126 -17.60 6.86 2.39
N SER A 127 -18.70 7.26 3.05
CA SER A 127 -19.97 7.70 2.45
C SER A 127 -19.98 9.14 1.93
N GLU A 128 -18.92 9.89 2.19
CA GLU A 128 -18.71 11.23 1.68
C GLU A 128 -18.75 11.21 0.14
N ALA A 129 -19.41 12.19 -0.47
CA ALA A 129 -19.50 12.29 -1.91
C ALA A 129 -18.13 12.71 -2.48
N VAL A 130 -17.37 11.73 -2.97
CA VAL A 130 -15.99 11.96 -3.43
C VAL A 130 -15.96 12.24 -4.93
N GLN A 131 -16.29 13.46 -5.32
CA GLN A 131 -16.41 13.86 -6.73
C GLN A 131 -15.07 13.77 -7.49
N ASP A 132 -13.95 13.96 -6.80
CA ASP A 132 -12.61 14.02 -7.38
C ASP A 132 -11.91 12.65 -7.46
N PHE A 133 -12.38 11.64 -6.71
CA PHE A 133 -11.74 10.31 -6.69
C PHE A 133 -11.66 9.63 -8.06
N PRO A 134 -12.70 9.63 -8.94
CA PRO A 134 -12.58 9.04 -10.27
C PRO A 134 -11.44 9.64 -11.11
N SER A 135 -11.18 10.94 -10.98
CA SER A 135 -10.06 11.60 -11.66
C SER A 135 -8.71 11.18 -11.06
N ARG A 136 -8.65 11.00 -9.73
CA ARG A 136 -7.45 10.51 -9.03
C ARG A 136 -7.13 9.07 -9.43
N GLU A 137 -8.15 8.21 -9.45
CA GLU A 137 -8.05 6.81 -9.86
C GLU A 137 -7.55 6.68 -11.31
N ALA A 138 -8.10 7.46 -12.24
CA ALA A 138 -7.62 7.47 -13.62
C ALA A 138 -6.15 7.89 -13.73
N SER A 139 -5.72 8.88 -12.94
CA SER A 139 -4.32 9.33 -12.90
C SER A 139 -3.40 8.26 -12.32
N LEU A 140 -3.84 7.55 -11.27
CA LEU A 140 -3.12 6.42 -10.69
C LEU A 140 -2.98 5.28 -11.68
N LYS A 141 -4.03 4.97 -12.42
CA LYS A 141 -4.00 3.93 -13.46
C LYS A 141 -2.90 4.21 -14.48
N VAL A 142 -2.86 5.42 -15.05
CA VAL A 142 -1.82 5.81 -16.01
C VAL A 142 -0.41 5.71 -15.39
N TYR A 143 -0.26 6.14 -14.14
CA TYR A 143 1.02 6.10 -13.43
C TYR A 143 1.52 4.66 -13.25
N PHE A 144 0.69 3.75 -12.74
CA PHE A 144 1.08 2.35 -12.54
C PHE A 144 1.19 1.55 -13.84
N GLU A 145 0.41 1.88 -14.87
CA GLU A 145 0.62 1.35 -16.23
C GLU A 145 2.01 1.75 -16.77
N THR A 146 2.43 2.99 -16.55
CA THR A 146 3.77 3.47 -16.95
C THR A 146 4.89 2.72 -16.20
N ILE A 147 4.72 2.50 -14.90
CA ILE A 147 5.66 1.70 -14.09
C ILE A 147 5.74 0.26 -14.62
N SER A 148 4.60 -0.38 -14.88
CA SER A 148 4.55 -1.74 -15.42
C SER A 148 5.17 -1.84 -16.81
N SER A 149 4.92 -0.85 -17.68
CA SER A 149 5.54 -0.78 -19.00
C SER A 149 7.06 -0.59 -18.90
N THR A 150 7.55 0.20 -17.93
CA THR A 150 8.99 0.36 -17.68
C THR A 150 9.67 -0.97 -17.36
N LEU A 151 9.04 -1.84 -16.55
CA LEU A 151 9.55 -3.19 -16.31
C LEU A 151 9.62 -4.00 -17.59
N LYS A 152 8.54 -3.99 -18.39
CA LYS A 152 8.43 -4.77 -19.63
C LYS A 152 9.43 -4.33 -20.70
N GLU A 153 9.56 -3.02 -20.93
CA GLU A 153 10.46 -2.44 -21.93
C GLU A 153 11.94 -2.68 -21.62
N LYS A 154 12.25 -2.95 -20.35
CA LYS A 154 13.59 -3.25 -19.85
C LYS A 154 13.78 -4.73 -19.50
N ASP A 155 12.90 -5.59 -20.02
CA ASP A 155 12.96 -7.05 -19.86
C ASP A 155 13.09 -7.52 -18.41
N TYR A 156 12.46 -6.80 -17.46
CA TYR A 156 12.51 -7.08 -16.03
C TYR A 156 13.93 -7.17 -15.47
N SER A 157 14.88 -6.45 -16.07
CA SER A 157 16.27 -6.41 -15.63
C SER A 157 16.41 -5.88 -14.20
N TYR A 158 17.56 -6.15 -13.56
CA TYR A 158 17.90 -5.58 -12.26
C TYR A 158 17.71 -4.05 -12.22
N CYS A 159 18.17 -3.34 -13.25
CA CYS A 159 18.03 -1.89 -13.31
C CYS A 159 16.58 -1.44 -13.52
N ALA A 160 15.75 -2.24 -14.21
CA ALA A 160 14.32 -2.00 -14.28
C ALA A 160 13.68 -2.06 -12.89
N TRP A 161 14.02 -3.09 -12.11
CA TRP A 161 13.56 -3.26 -10.73
C TRP A 161 14.01 -2.13 -9.80
N GLU A 162 15.25 -1.68 -9.91
CA GLU A 162 15.76 -0.55 -9.14
C GLU A 162 15.05 0.76 -9.48
N ILE A 163 14.72 0.99 -10.76
CA ILE A 163 13.91 2.16 -11.18
C ILE A 163 12.53 2.10 -10.54
N VAL A 164 11.85 0.94 -10.60
CA VAL A 164 10.54 0.75 -9.96
C VAL A 164 10.63 0.93 -8.44
N ARG A 165 11.61 0.31 -7.77
CA ARG A 165 11.82 0.45 -6.34
C ARG A 165 11.99 1.91 -5.94
N ASN A 166 12.77 2.67 -6.70
CA ASN A 166 12.97 4.10 -6.46
C ASN A 166 11.67 4.91 -6.62
N GLU A 167 10.84 4.61 -7.63
CA GLU A 167 9.51 5.25 -7.79
C GLU A 167 8.53 4.88 -6.67
N ILE A 168 8.50 3.62 -6.23
CA ILE A 168 7.66 3.21 -5.09
C ILE A 168 8.13 3.87 -3.80
N LEU A 169 9.45 3.95 -3.56
CA LEU A 169 10.01 4.72 -2.43
C LEU A 169 9.61 6.18 -2.50
N HIS A 170 9.71 6.82 -3.67
CA HIS A 170 9.27 8.21 -3.83
C HIS A 170 7.78 8.38 -3.49
N THR A 171 6.95 7.45 -3.96
CA THR A 171 5.49 7.43 -3.73
C THR A 171 5.17 7.28 -2.24
N LEU A 172 5.75 6.27 -1.57
CA LEU A 172 5.58 6.03 -0.14
C LEU A 172 6.06 7.22 0.70
N LYS A 173 7.21 7.81 0.34
CA LYS A 173 7.75 8.98 1.01
C LYS A 173 6.82 10.19 0.88
N PHE A 174 6.30 10.43 -0.32
CA PHE A 174 5.36 11.52 -0.56
C PHE A 174 4.10 11.37 0.31
N MET A 175 3.53 10.17 0.38
CA MET A 175 2.38 9.89 1.24
C MET A 175 2.72 10.08 2.72
N LEU A 176 3.90 9.66 3.18
CA LEU A 176 4.35 9.81 4.58
C LEU A 176 4.55 11.27 5.01
N ASP A 177 4.96 12.13 4.07
CA ASP A 177 5.22 13.55 4.31
C ASP A 177 3.92 14.38 4.37
N ASP A 178 2.81 13.89 3.82
CA ASP A 178 1.51 14.51 4.00
C ASP A 178 0.93 14.22 5.38
N THR A 179 1.01 15.22 6.26
CA THR A 179 0.49 15.12 7.63
C THR A 179 -1.03 14.95 7.69
N THR A 180 -1.78 15.36 6.67
CA THR A 180 -3.25 15.31 6.69
C THR A 180 -3.79 13.88 6.61
N LEU A 181 -3.04 12.96 6.01
CA LEU A 181 -3.40 11.55 5.83
C LEU A 181 -3.45 10.73 7.13
N PHE A 182 -2.68 11.13 8.14
CA PHE A 182 -2.50 10.36 9.37
C PHE A 182 -3.03 11.07 10.62
N ASN A 183 -3.36 12.37 10.52
CA ASN A 183 -3.75 13.20 11.67
C ASN A 183 -5.24 13.09 12.06
N LEU A 184 -6.05 12.27 11.38
CA LEU A 184 -7.43 11.98 11.80
C LEU A 184 -7.52 10.94 12.93
N SER A 185 -6.40 10.65 13.61
CA SER A 185 -6.28 9.61 14.64
C SER A 185 -6.05 10.12 16.07
N SER A 186 -6.20 11.43 16.32
CA SER A 186 -6.05 12.03 17.65
C SER A 186 -7.34 12.67 18.16
#